data_AF-A0A7L3KHT8-F1
#
_entry.id   AF-A0A7L3KHT8-F1
#
_cell.length_a   1.000
_cell.length_b   1.000
_cell.length_c   1.000
_cell.angle_alpha   90.00
_cell.angle_beta   90.00
_cell.angle_gamma   90.00
#
_symmetry.space_group_name_H-M   'P 1'
#
loop_
_entity.id
_entity.type
_entity.pdbx_description
1 polymer ?
#
loop_
_entity_poly.entity_id
_entity_poly.type
_entity_poly.pdbx_seq_one_letter_code
_entity_poly.pdbx_strand_id
1 'polypeptide(L)'
;GAMEHELVLHQLRCNGVLEGIRICRKGFPSRILYADFKQRYKVLNASAIPEGQFIDSKKASEKLLGSIDVDHTQYKFGHTKVFFKAGLLGLLEEMRDEKLAQLITRTQARCRGYLMRVEYQRMVERRESIFCIQYNVRSFMNVKHWPWMKLFFKIKPLLKSAESEKEMANMKGEFEKTKEELAKSEAKRKELEEKMASLMQEKNDLQLQVQSEADALADAEERCDQLIKTKIQLEAKIKEVTERAEDEEEINAELTAKKRKLEDECSELKKDIDDLELTLAKVEKEKHATENKVKNLTEEMAALDETIAKLTKEKKALQEAHQQ
;
A
#
# COMPACT_ATOMS: atom_id res chain seq x y z
N GLY A 1 -34.00 12.03 26.96
CA GLY A 1 -33.21 12.88 26.05
C GLY A 1 -34.06 13.20 24.83
N ALA A 2 -34.00 14.43 24.33
CA ALA A 2 -34.67 14.78 23.07
C ALA A 2 -33.97 14.11 21.87
N MET A 3 -34.73 13.58 20.91
CA MET A 3 -34.23 12.88 19.72
C MET A 3 -35.01 13.32 18.49
N GLU A 4 -34.31 13.83 17.48
CA GLU A 4 -34.90 14.25 16.20
C GLU A 4 -34.91 13.09 15.21
N HIS A 5 -36.10 12.62 14.88
CA HIS A 5 -36.28 11.38 14.13
C HIS A 5 -35.85 11.50 12.66
N GLU A 6 -36.07 12.66 12.03
CA GLU A 6 -35.71 12.87 10.63
C GLU A 6 -34.20 12.92 10.42
N LEU A 7 -33.48 13.59 11.34
CA LEU A 7 -32.02 13.63 11.31
C LEU A 7 -31.42 12.23 11.49
N VAL A 8 -31.94 11.45 12.44
CA VAL A 8 -31.51 10.06 12.66
C VAL A 8 -31.80 9.19 11.45
N LEU A 9 -32.98 9.32 10.83
CA LEU A 9 -33.32 8.59 9.61
C LEU A 9 -32.37 8.92 8.45
N HIS A 10 -32.03 10.20 8.27
CA HIS A 10 -31.06 10.61 7.27
C HIS A 10 -29.67 10.01 7.55
N GLN A 11 -29.18 10.11 8.80
CA GLN A 11 -27.90 9.54 9.22
C GLN A 11 -27.83 8.03 9.02
N LEU A 12 -28.86 7.28 9.40
CA LEU A 12 -28.89 5.81 9.24
C LEU A 12 -28.84 5.38 7.77
N ARG A 13 -29.43 6.17 6.86
CA ARG A 13 -29.38 5.93 5.41
C ARG A 13 -28.02 6.28 4.82
N CYS A 14 -27.51 7.48 5.08
CA CYS A 14 -26.23 7.95 4.52
C CYS A 14 -25.04 7.11 5.01
N ASN A 15 -25.08 6.64 6.27
CA ASN A 15 -24.05 5.76 6.82
C ASN A 15 -24.22 4.28 6.41
N GLY A 16 -25.26 3.94 5.63
CA GLY A 16 -25.51 2.56 5.18
C GLY A 16 -25.77 1.58 6.32
N VAL A 17 -26.33 2.05 7.45
CA VAL A 17 -26.51 1.23 8.66
C VAL A 17 -27.49 0.08 8.39
N LEU A 18 -28.51 0.30 7.58
CA LEU A 18 -29.48 -0.74 7.22
C LEU A 18 -28.83 -1.86 6.39
N GLU A 19 -27.98 -1.50 5.44
CA GLU A 19 -27.18 -2.43 4.64
C GLU A 19 -26.19 -3.19 5.53
N GLY A 20 -25.52 -2.50 6.46
CA GLY A 20 -24.64 -3.11 7.46
C GLY A 20 -25.38 -4.14 8.32
N ILE A 21 -26.56 -3.81 8.85
CA ILE A 21 -27.39 -4.74 9.60
C ILE A 21 -27.82 -5.93 8.73
N ARG A 22 -28.23 -5.68 7.48
CA ARG A 22 -28.66 -6.73 6.55
C ARG A 22 -27.54 -7.73 6.25
N ILE A 23 -26.32 -7.24 6.07
CA ILE A 23 -25.12 -8.08 5.88
C ILE A 23 -24.80 -8.84 7.16
N CYS A 24 -24.77 -8.19 8.32
CA CYS A 24 -24.51 -8.86 9.60
C CYS A 24 -25.54 -9.95 9.93
N ARG A 25 -26.80 -9.78 9.54
CA ARG A 25 -27.87 -10.78 9.76
C ARG A 25 -27.73 -12.01 8.86
N LYS A 26 -27.25 -11.82 7.62
CA LYS A 26 -26.99 -12.93 6.68
C LYS A 26 -25.61 -13.57 6.90
N GLY A 27 -24.65 -12.78 7.38
CA GLY A 27 -23.26 -13.16 7.54
C GLY A 27 -22.94 -13.77 8.90
N PHE A 28 -21.65 -13.96 9.12
CA PHE A 28 -21.07 -14.54 10.34
C PHE A 28 -20.00 -13.58 10.87
N PRO A 29 -20.37 -12.62 11.74
CA PRO A 29 -19.47 -11.54 12.17
C PRO A 29 -18.29 -12.02 13.02
N SER A 30 -18.45 -13.09 13.79
CA SER A 30 -17.41 -13.61 14.69
C SER A 30 -16.60 -14.71 14.01
N ARG A 31 -15.27 -14.71 14.19
CA ARG A 31 -14.34 -15.65 13.51
C ARG A 31 -13.26 -16.11 14.47
N ILE A 32 -13.05 -17.41 14.57
CA ILE A 32 -12.07 -18.00 15.50
C ILE A 32 -11.21 -19.03 14.76
N LEU A 33 -9.90 -19.05 15.03
CA LEU A 33 -9.00 -20.05 14.51
C LEU A 33 -9.34 -21.43 15.08
N TYR A 34 -9.18 -22.49 14.29
CA TYR A 34 -9.52 -23.84 14.73
C TYR A 34 -8.74 -24.31 15.96
N ALA A 35 -7.46 -23.94 16.06
CA ALA A 35 -6.63 -24.29 17.21
C ALA A 35 -7.18 -23.67 18.51
N ASP A 36 -7.49 -22.38 18.46
CA ASP A 36 -8.06 -21.64 19.59
C ASP A 36 -9.43 -22.17 19.98
N PHE A 37 -10.31 -22.42 18.99
CA PHE A 37 -11.63 -22.97 19.23
C PHE A 37 -11.55 -24.35 19.90
N LYS A 38 -10.74 -25.26 19.34
CA LYS A 38 -10.47 -26.59 19.90
C LYS A 38 -9.99 -26.48 21.34
N GLN A 39 -8.97 -25.68 21.61
CA GLN A 39 -8.40 -25.55 22.95
C GLN A 39 -9.39 -24.96 23.94
N ARG A 40 -10.12 -23.91 23.54
CA ARG A 40 -11.04 -23.17 24.41
C ARG A 40 -12.27 -23.98 24.79
N TYR A 41 -12.87 -24.69 23.83
CA TYR A 41 -14.15 -25.35 24.00
C TYR A 41 -14.06 -26.87 24.20
N LYS A 42 -12.87 -27.50 24.15
CA LYS A 42 -12.70 -28.95 24.43
C LYS A 42 -13.36 -29.37 25.75
N VAL A 43 -13.40 -28.48 26.74
CA VAL A 43 -14.04 -28.74 28.05
C VAL A 43 -15.54 -28.99 27.98
N LEU A 44 -16.23 -28.50 26.93
CA LEU A 44 -17.66 -28.72 26.75
C LEU A 44 -17.98 -30.20 26.54
N ASN A 45 -17.12 -30.91 25.78
CA ASN A 45 -17.23 -32.34 25.58
C ASN A 45 -15.85 -32.96 25.30
N ALA A 46 -15.17 -33.39 26.37
CA ALA A 46 -13.84 -33.98 26.26
C ALA A 46 -13.85 -35.32 25.49
N SER A 47 -14.95 -36.07 25.53
CA SER A 47 -15.08 -37.36 24.85
C SER A 47 -15.15 -37.23 23.32
N ALA A 48 -15.57 -36.07 22.81
CA ALA A 48 -15.62 -35.80 21.37
C ALA A 48 -14.23 -35.74 20.72
N ILE A 49 -13.18 -35.48 21.52
CA ILE A 49 -11.78 -35.37 21.07
C ILE A 49 -10.93 -36.35 21.90
N PRO A 50 -10.76 -37.60 21.42
CA PRO A 50 -9.95 -38.62 22.10
C PRO A 50 -8.55 -38.12 22.47
N GLU A 51 -8.10 -38.41 23.68
CA GLU A 51 -6.75 -38.07 24.13
C GLU A 51 -5.71 -39.02 23.53
N GLY A 52 -4.54 -38.50 23.19
CA GLY A 52 -3.42 -39.27 22.65
C GLY A 52 -3.44 -39.53 21.13
N GLN A 53 -4.52 -39.17 20.42
CA GLN A 53 -4.55 -39.22 18.96
C GLN A 53 -4.41 -37.81 18.37
N PHE A 54 -3.48 -37.63 17.43
CA PHE A 54 -3.40 -36.40 16.66
C PHE A 54 -4.65 -36.26 15.78
N ILE A 55 -5.51 -35.32 16.14
CA ILE A 55 -6.67 -34.93 15.34
C ILE A 55 -6.45 -33.49 14.89
N ASP A 56 -6.49 -33.31 13.57
CA ASP A 56 -6.47 -32.00 12.93
C ASP A 56 -7.47 -31.04 13.59
N SER A 57 -7.07 -29.78 13.76
CA SER A 57 -7.83 -28.81 14.53
C SER A 57 -9.19 -28.50 13.91
N LYS A 58 -9.31 -28.53 12.57
CA LYS A 58 -10.59 -28.33 11.89
C LYS A 58 -11.50 -29.52 12.16
N LYS A 59 -11.02 -30.75 11.95
CA LYS A 59 -11.79 -31.97 12.21
C LYS A 59 -12.21 -32.12 13.67
N ALA A 60 -11.35 -31.72 14.61
CA ALA A 60 -11.67 -31.68 16.04
C ALA A 60 -12.77 -30.66 16.35
N SER A 61 -12.71 -29.47 15.74
CA SER A 61 -13.73 -28.43 15.91
C SER A 61 -15.08 -28.84 15.30
N GLU A 62 -15.07 -29.52 14.16
CA GLU A 62 -16.26 -30.10 13.52
C GLU A 62 -16.93 -31.15 14.42
N LYS A 63 -16.16 -32.10 14.95
CA LYS A 63 -16.66 -33.11 15.89
C LYS A 63 -17.20 -32.48 17.17
N LEU A 64 -16.48 -31.50 17.72
CA LEU A 64 -16.86 -30.84 18.96
C LEU A 64 -18.19 -30.09 18.78
N LEU A 65 -18.30 -29.22 17.77
CA LEU A 65 -19.56 -28.50 17.47
C LEU A 65 -20.70 -29.44 17.10
N GLY A 66 -20.42 -30.54 16.40
CA GLY A 66 -21.42 -31.58 16.11
C GLY A 66 -21.87 -32.38 17.32
N SER A 67 -21.09 -32.39 18.41
CA SER A 67 -21.41 -33.10 19.65
C SER A 67 -22.12 -32.24 20.69
N ILE A 68 -22.20 -30.93 20.46
CA ILE A 68 -22.86 -29.96 21.34
C ILE A 68 -24.22 -29.65 20.72
N ASP A 69 -25.25 -29.60 21.56
CA ASP A 69 -26.61 -29.28 21.13
C ASP A 69 -26.76 -27.78 20.85
N VAL A 70 -26.36 -27.37 19.64
CA VAL A 70 -26.47 -25.99 19.13
C VAL A 70 -27.03 -25.98 17.72
N ASP A 71 -27.70 -24.90 17.34
CA ASP A 71 -28.21 -24.72 15.97
C ASP A 71 -27.06 -24.65 14.95
N HIS A 72 -26.93 -25.72 14.15
CA HIS A 72 -25.88 -25.86 13.13
C HIS A 72 -25.99 -24.87 11.97
N THR A 73 -27.06 -24.07 11.88
CA THR A 73 -27.17 -22.97 10.91
C THR A 73 -26.49 -21.68 11.38
N GLN A 74 -26.14 -21.59 12.67
CA GLN A 74 -25.53 -20.41 13.29
C GLN A 74 -24.00 -20.37 13.15
N TYR A 75 -23.38 -21.40 12.56
CA TYR A 75 -21.95 -21.37 12.27
C TYR A 75 -21.63 -21.92 10.89
N LYS A 76 -20.43 -21.60 10.39
CA LYS A 76 -19.86 -22.13 9.15
C LYS A 76 -18.37 -22.41 9.30
N PHE A 77 -17.92 -23.48 8.66
CA PHE A 77 -16.51 -23.85 8.58
C PHE A 77 -15.86 -23.22 7.36
N GLY A 78 -14.78 -22.48 7.56
CA GLY A 78 -13.88 -22.03 6.49
C GLY A 78 -12.65 -22.92 6.36
N HIS A 79 -11.65 -22.44 5.64
CA HIS A 79 -10.37 -23.14 5.48
C HIS A 79 -9.53 -23.12 6.77
N THR A 80 -9.38 -21.96 7.41
CA THR A 80 -8.52 -21.77 8.59
C THR A 80 -9.29 -21.41 9.86
N LYS A 81 -10.53 -20.94 9.71
CA LYS A 81 -11.36 -20.39 10.78
C LYS A 81 -12.76 -20.97 10.76
N VAL A 82 -13.39 -21.02 11.93
CA VAL A 82 -14.82 -21.21 12.10
C VAL A 82 -15.48 -19.84 12.31
N PHE A 83 -16.66 -19.69 11.71
CA PHE A 83 -17.41 -18.43 11.67
C PHE A 83 -18.74 -18.62 12.41
N PHE A 84 -19.13 -17.65 13.22
CA PHE A 84 -20.34 -17.69 14.03
C PHE A 84 -21.24 -16.50 13.76
N LYS A 85 -22.56 -16.73 13.81
CA LYS A 85 -23.57 -15.68 13.91
C LYS A 85 -23.51 -15.03 15.30
N ALA A 86 -24.04 -13.81 15.38
CA ALA A 86 -24.18 -13.12 16.66
C ALA A 86 -25.00 -13.96 17.64
N GLY A 87 -24.58 -14.02 18.90
CA GLY A 87 -25.26 -14.77 19.97
C GLY A 87 -24.70 -16.18 20.21
N LEU A 88 -24.42 -16.97 19.17
CA LEU A 88 -23.96 -18.37 19.37
C LEU A 88 -22.66 -18.44 20.17
N LEU A 89 -21.71 -17.52 19.95
CA LEU A 89 -20.47 -17.51 20.71
C LEU A 89 -20.69 -17.22 22.21
N GLY A 90 -21.66 -16.36 22.54
CA GLY A 90 -22.04 -16.09 23.93
C GLY A 90 -22.61 -17.33 24.60
N LEU A 91 -23.51 -18.04 23.91
CA LEU A 91 -24.05 -19.31 24.40
C LEU A 91 -22.96 -20.35 24.66
N LEU A 92 -21.98 -20.48 23.75
CA LEU A 92 -20.85 -21.39 23.95
C LEU A 92 -19.96 -21.00 25.14
N GLU A 93 -19.80 -19.70 25.43
CA GLU A 93 -19.10 -19.24 26.63
C GLU A 93 -19.90 -19.55 27.91
N GLU A 94 -21.21 -19.33 27.93
CA GLU A 94 -22.06 -19.65 29.08
C GLU A 94 -22.00 -21.15 29.41
N MET A 95 -22.17 -22.02 28.42
CA MET A 95 -22.05 -23.47 28.59
C MET A 95 -20.66 -23.87 29.12
N ARG A 96 -19.61 -23.14 28.70
CA ARG A 96 -18.23 -23.39 29.10
C ARG A 96 -18.02 -22.97 30.56
N ASP A 97 -18.50 -21.81 30.94
CA ASP A 97 -18.39 -21.28 32.30
C ASP A 97 -19.11 -22.18 33.31
N GLU A 98 -20.28 -22.72 32.97
CA GLU A 98 -20.97 -23.70 33.81
C GLU A 98 -20.13 -24.97 34.04
N LYS A 99 -19.53 -25.53 32.97
CA LYS A 99 -18.63 -26.69 33.09
C LYS A 99 -17.38 -26.37 33.91
N LEU A 100 -16.77 -25.20 33.68
CA LEU A 100 -15.59 -24.77 34.42
C LEU A 100 -15.91 -24.55 35.90
N ALA A 101 -17.05 -23.96 36.23
CA ALA A 101 -17.47 -23.78 37.62
C ALA A 101 -17.54 -25.12 38.37
N GLN A 102 -18.10 -26.16 37.75
CA GLN A 102 -18.15 -27.50 38.34
C GLN A 102 -16.75 -28.10 38.57
N LEU A 103 -15.85 -28.01 37.57
CA LEU A 103 -14.50 -28.53 37.65
C LEU A 103 -13.66 -27.77 38.69
N ILE A 104 -13.71 -26.44 38.67
CA ILE A 104 -13.02 -25.57 39.62
C ILE A 104 -13.49 -25.85 41.03
N THR A 105 -14.80 -26.02 41.26
CA THR A 105 -15.33 -26.34 42.59
C THR A 105 -14.76 -27.65 43.14
N ARG A 106 -14.67 -28.70 42.31
CA ARG A 106 -14.06 -29.99 42.71
C ARG A 106 -12.58 -29.84 43.03
N THR A 107 -11.83 -29.13 42.19
CA THR A 107 -10.41 -28.86 42.41
C THR A 107 -10.18 -28.07 43.68
N GLN A 108 -10.93 -26.99 43.89
CA GLN A 108 -10.87 -26.19 45.09
C GLN A 108 -11.20 -27.01 46.35
N ALA A 109 -12.22 -27.86 46.31
CA ALA A 109 -12.55 -28.76 47.42
C ALA A 109 -11.39 -29.70 47.77
N ARG A 110 -10.71 -30.26 46.76
CA ARG A 110 -9.51 -31.10 46.96
C ARG A 110 -8.34 -30.31 47.56
N CYS A 111 -8.07 -29.12 47.04
CA CYS A 111 -7.01 -28.24 47.55
C CYS A 111 -7.28 -27.81 49.00
N ARG A 112 -8.49 -27.33 49.31
CA ARG A 112 -8.90 -26.97 50.68
C ARG A 112 -8.79 -28.17 51.62
N GLY A 113 -9.25 -29.35 51.20
CA GLY A 113 -9.12 -30.57 51.98
C GLY A 113 -7.66 -30.98 52.23
N TYR A 114 -6.78 -30.85 51.24
CA TYR A 114 -5.36 -31.12 51.40
C TYR A 114 -4.71 -30.15 52.40
N LEU A 115 -4.94 -28.84 52.22
CA LEU A 115 -4.40 -27.81 53.12
C LEU A 115 -4.85 -28.04 54.57
N MET A 116 -6.12 -28.38 54.79
CA MET A 116 -6.63 -28.66 56.14
C MET A 116 -6.04 -29.92 56.75
N ARG A 117 -5.77 -30.97 55.96
CA ARG A 117 -5.07 -32.17 56.46
C ARG A 117 -3.62 -31.88 56.82
N VAL A 118 -2.91 -31.09 56.01
CA VAL A 118 -1.54 -30.65 56.31
C VAL A 118 -1.50 -29.81 57.58
N GLU A 119 -2.42 -28.84 57.72
CA GLU A 119 -2.47 -28.01 58.91
C GLU A 119 -2.89 -28.82 60.16
N TYR A 120 -3.82 -29.77 60.01
CA TYR A 120 -4.19 -30.69 61.09
C TYR A 120 -2.98 -31.52 61.55
N GLN A 121 -2.20 -32.07 60.62
CA GLN A 121 -0.98 -32.81 60.95
C GLN A 121 0.01 -31.93 61.73
N ARG A 122 0.23 -30.67 61.29
CA ARG A 122 1.04 -29.71 62.04
C ARG A 122 0.48 -29.41 63.43
N MET A 123 -0.84 -29.32 63.59
CA MET A 123 -1.47 -29.12 64.90
C MET A 123 -1.24 -30.32 65.83
N VAL A 124 -1.31 -31.54 65.31
CA VAL A 124 -1.00 -32.78 66.05
C VAL A 124 0.48 -32.80 66.46
N GLU A 125 1.39 -32.54 65.52
CA GLU A 125 2.84 -32.48 65.81
C GLU A 125 3.18 -31.39 66.83
N ARG A 126 2.54 -30.21 66.74
CA ARG A 126 2.68 -29.15 67.75
C ARG A 126 2.20 -29.63 69.12
N ARG A 127 1.06 -30.31 69.19
CA ARG A 127 0.52 -30.86 70.46
C ARG A 127 1.49 -31.87 71.08
N GLU A 128 2.03 -32.81 70.29
CA GLU A 128 3.02 -33.78 70.77
C GLU A 128 4.33 -33.11 71.20
N SER A 129 4.80 -32.14 70.41
CA SER A 129 6.00 -31.35 70.72
C SER A 129 5.86 -30.60 72.05
N ILE A 130 4.67 -30.05 72.35
CA ILE A 130 4.40 -29.40 73.64
C ILE A 130 4.59 -30.39 74.80
N PHE A 131 4.06 -31.60 74.70
CA PHE A 131 4.25 -32.61 75.76
C PHE A 131 5.72 -33.00 75.90
N CYS A 132 6.43 -33.21 74.79
CA CYS A 132 7.85 -33.53 74.79
C CYS A 132 8.68 -32.42 75.46
N ILE A 133 8.46 -31.16 75.10
CA ILE A 133 9.15 -30.01 75.69
C ILE A 133 8.83 -29.89 77.18
N GLN A 134 7.55 -29.96 77.56
CA GLN A 134 7.15 -29.86 78.97
C GLN A 134 7.79 -30.97 79.82
N TYR A 135 7.79 -32.21 79.33
CA TYR A 135 8.44 -33.33 80.00
C TYR A 135 9.94 -33.11 80.12
N ASN A 136 10.62 -32.76 79.02
CA ASN A 136 12.07 -32.54 79.03
C ASN A 136 12.47 -31.38 79.93
N VAL A 137 11.71 -30.28 79.96
CA VAL A 137 11.96 -29.16 80.87
C VAL A 137 11.80 -29.58 82.32
N ARG A 138 10.74 -30.32 82.68
CA ARG A 138 10.55 -30.82 84.05
C ARG A 138 11.67 -31.78 84.46
N SER A 139 12.00 -32.74 83.61
CA SER A 139 13.11 -33.67 83.81
C SER A 139 14.44 -32.93 83.96
N PHE A 140 14.73 -31.98 83.07
CA PHE A 140 15.92 -31.13 83.17
C PHE A 140 15.96 -30.35 84.48
N MET A 141 14.85 -29.78 84.94
CA MET A 141 14.79 -29.06 86.22
C MET A 141 15.12 -29.96 87.42
N ASN A 142 14.85 -31.27 87.34
CA ASN A 142 15.22 -32.24 88.37
C ASN A 142 16.73 -32.57 88.34
N VAL A 143 17.35 -32.71 87.16
CA VAL A 143 18.77 -33.09 87.03
C VAL A 143 19.74 -31.91 86.85
N LYS A 144 19.29 -30.67 86.61
CA LYS A 144 20.18 -29.52 86.35
C LYS A 144 21.18 -29.25 87.47
N HIS A 145 20.84 -29.60 88.72
CA HIS A 145 21.71 -29.41 89.88
C HIS A 145 22.53 -30.66 90.24
N TRP A 146 22.27 -31.80 89.60
CA TRP A 146 22.96 -33.05 89.84
C TRP A 146 24.47 -32.93 89.54
N PRO A 147 25.37 -33.32 90.45
CA PRO A 147 26.81 -33.13 90.28
C PRO A 147 27.39 -33.69 88.97
N TRP A 148 26.92 -34.86 88.53
CA TRP A 148 27.34 -35.47 87.26
C TRP A 148 26.94 -34.66 86.03
N MET A 149 25.74 -34.05 86.02
CA MET A 149 25.30 -33.18 84.92
C MET A 149 26.14 -31.90 84.82
N LYS A 150 26.50 -31.31 85.97
CA LYS A 150 27.42 -30.15 86.03
C LYS A 150 28.81 -30.49 85.51
N LEU A 151 29.32 -31.67 85.85
CA LEU A 151 30.61 -32.14 85.36
C LEU A 151 30.59 -32.31 83.83
N PHE A 152 29.55 -32.95 83.30
CA PHE A 152 29.37 -33.14 81.86
C PHE A 152 29.36 -31.81 81.09
N PHE A 153 28.61 -30.80 81.54
CA PHE A 153 28.60 -29.49 80.87
C PHE A 153 29.92 -28.73 80.95
N LYS A 154 30.76 -28.98 81.96
CA LYS A 154 32.12 -28.41 82.02
C LYS A 154 33.09 -29.12 81.07
N ILE A 155 32.92 -30.43 80.88
CA ILE A 155 33.81 -31.24 80.02
C ILE A 155 33.40 -31.15 78.55
N LYS A 156 32.11 -31.12 78.22
CA LYS A 156 31.59 -31.17 76.84
C LYS A 156 32.20 -30.10 75.91
N PRO A 157 32.30 -28.80 76.28
CA PRO A 157 32.92 -27.78 75.44
C PRO A 157 34.43 -27.93 75.24
N LEU A 158 35.10 -28.76 76.06
CA LEU A 158 36.53 -29.08 75.91
C LEU A 158 36.74 -30.17 74.85
N LEU A 159 35.68 -30.88 74.45
CA LEU A 159 35.66 -31.89 73.39
C LEU A 159 35.28 -31.26 72.03
N LYS A 160 35.96 -30.15 71.66
CA LYS A 160 35.63 -29.33 70.47
C LYS A 160 35.73 -30.04 69.13
N SER A 161 36.47 -31.15 69.05
CA SER A 161 36.78 -31.84 67.79
C SER A 161 35.52 -32.25 67.00
N ALA A 162 34.52 -32.83 67.68
CA ALA A 162 33.30 -33.30 67.03
C ALA A 162 32.39 -32.16 66.53
N GLU A 163 32.38 -31.02 67.21
CA GLU A 163 31.60 -29.85 66.80
C GLU A 163 32.27 -29.16 65.60
N SER A 164 33.60 -29.04 65.62
CA SER A 164 34.37 -28.52 64.49
C SER A 164 34.28 -29.38 63.22
N GLU A 165 34.21 -30.71 63.34
CA GLU A 165 34.02 -31.60 62.19
C GLU A 165 32.65 -31.39 61.53
N LYS A 166 31.59 -31.21 62.32
CA LYS A 166 30.25 -30.96 61.81
C LYS A 166 30.14 -29.59 61.13
N GLU A 167 30.74 -28.55 61.71
CA GLU A 167 30.82 -27.23 61.09
C GLU A 167 31.60 -27.26 59.79
N MET A 168 32.74 -27.97 59.75
CA MET A 168 33.54 -28.14 58.54
C MET A 168 32.77 -28.88 57.44
N ALA A 169 32.02 -29.91 57.78
CA ALA A 169 31.18 -30.64 56.82
C ALA A 169 30.08 -29.75 56.23
N ASN A 170 29.39 -28.95 57.06
CA ASN A 170 28.38 -28.00 56.59
C ASN A 170 29.00 -26.93 55.68
N MET A 171 30.10 -26.32 56.11
CA MET A 171 30.79 -25.28 55.35
C MET A 171 31.29 -25.81 54.00
N LYS A 172 31.77 -27.06 53.95
CA LYS A 172 32.17 -27.71 52.71
C LYS A 172 30.99 -27.90 51.76
N GLY A 173 29.84 -28.35 52.26
CA GLY A 173 28.63 -28.51 51.45
C GLY A 173 28.10 -27.17 50.92
N GLU A 174 28.08 -26.13 51.75
CA GLU A 174 27.70 -24.78 51.32
C GLU A 174 28.67 -24.20 50.29
N PHE A 175 29.97 -24.42 50.47
CA PHE A 175 30.99 -24.02 49.53
C PHE A 175 30.83 -24.69 48.17
N GLU A 176 30.62 -26.01 48.14
CA GLU A 176 30.40 -26.76 46.90
C GLU A 176 29.15 -26.27 46.16
N LYS A 177 28.04 -26.09 46.89
CA LYS A 177 26.79 -25.57 46.32
C LYS A 177 26.97 -24.17 45.73
N THR A 178 27.60 -23.27 46.48
CA THR A 178 27.84 -21.89 46.04
C THR A 178 28.76 -21.84 44.83
N LYS A 179 29.79 -22.70 44.79
CA LYS A 179 30.72 -22.83 43.67
C LYS A 179 30.02 -23.31 42.40
N GLU A 180 29.13 -24.30 42.51
CA GLU A 180 28.33 -24.77 41.36
C GLU A 180 27.35 -23.72 40.85
N GLU A 181 26.67 -23.01 41.75
CA GLU A 181 25.76 -21.92 41.38
C GLU A 181 26.50 -20.77 40.69
N LEU A 182 27.68 -20.40 41.18
CA LEU A 182 28.54 -19.40 40.56
C LEU A 182 28.95 -19.82 39.15
N ALA A 183 29.43 -21.05 38.97
CA ALA A 183 29.85 -21.56 37.66
C ALA A 183 28.70 -21.57 36.64
N LYS A 184 27.49 -21.98 37.07
CA LYS A 184 26.29 -21.94 36.22
C LYS A 184 25.91 -20.51 35.84
N SER A 185 25.98 -19.57 36.79
CA SER A 185 25.69 -18.16 36.57
C SER A 185 26.69 -17.52 35.61
N GLU A 186 27.98 -17.77 35.77
CA GLU A 186 29.04 -17.27 34.90
C GLU A 186 28.92 -17.79 33.47
N ALA A 187 28.61 -19.08 33.29
CA ALA A 187 28.36 -19.66 31.97
C ALA A 187 27.16 -18.98 31.27
N LYS A 188 26.06 -18.79 32.00
CA LYS A 188 24.86 -18.12 31.47
C LYS A 188 25.10 -16.64 31.16
N ARG A 189 25.89 -15.94 32.00
CA ARG A 189 26.29 -14.55 31.75
C ARG A 189 27.08 -14.45 30.44
N LYS A 190 28.05 -15.34 30.24
CA LYS A 190 28.87 -15.36 29.03
C LYS A 190 28.04 -15.61 27.76
N GLU A 191 27.12 -16.58 27.79
CA GLU A 191 26.21 -16.85 26.68
C GLU A 191 25.32 -15.62 26.33
N LEU A 192 24.84 -14.91 27.36
CA LEU A 192 24.03 -13.71 27.15
C LEU A 192 24.85 -12.53 26.62
N GLU A 193 26.10 -12.38 27.06
CA GLU A 193 27.02 -11.36 26.54
C GLU A 193 27.36 -11.59 25.06
N GLU A 194 27.59 -12.85 24.66
CA GLU A 194 27.81 -13.22 23.26
C GLU A 194 26.58 -12.92 22.39
N LYS A 195 25.38 -13.27 22.85
CA LYS A 195 24.12 -12.92 22.15
C LYS A 195 23.91 -11.41 22.07
N MET A 196 24.21 -10.68 23.13
CA MET A 196 24.08 -9.22 23.16
C MET A 196 25.05 -8.55 22.19
N ALA A 197 26.28 -9.06 22.07
CA ALA A 197 27.25 -8.59 21.07
C ALA A 197 26.75 -8.84 19.64
N SER A 198 26.21 -10.02 19.34
CA SER A 198 25.61 -10.33 18.02
C SER A 198 24.45 -9.39 17.68
N LEU A 199 23.52 -9.18 18.61
CA LEU A 199 22.38 -8.28 18.40
C LEU A 199 22.81 -6.81 18.24
N MET A 200 23.85 -6.38 18.96
CA MET A 200 24.41 -5.04 18.79
C MET A 200 25.07 -4.87 17.42
N GLN A 201 25.75 -5.89 16.91
CA GLN A 201 26.30 -5.88 15.57
C GLN A 201 25.18 -5.81 14.51
N GLU A 202 24.18 -6.69 14.57
CA GLU A 202 23.03 -6.68 13.65
C GLU A 202 22.30 -5.33 13.67
N LYS A 203 22.12 -4.73 14.86
CA LYS A 203 21.52 -3.40 14.98
C LYS A 203 22.37 -2.33 14.25
N ASN A 204 23.69 -2.35 14.43
CA ASN A 204 24.56 -1.38 13.79
C ASN A 204 24.58 -1.56 12.26
N ASP A 205 24.59 -2.81 11.78
CA ASP A 205 24.55 -3.14 10.35
C ASP A 205 23.23 -2.67 9.72
N LEU A 206 22.09 -2.92 10.38
CA LEU A 206 20.79 -2.41 9.95
C LEU A 206 20.74 -0.87 9.97
N GLN A 207 21.35 -0.23 10.96
CA GLN A 207 21.39 1.23 11.04
C GLN A 207 22.22 1.83 9.88
N LEU A 208 23.35 1.21 9.53
CA LEU A 208 24.15 1.57 8.35
C LEU A 208 23.35 1.37 7.05
N GLN A 209 22.63 0.26 6.93
CA GLN A 209 21.79 0.01 5.76
C GLN A 209 20.69 1.05 5.61
N VAL A 210 19.97 1.37 6.69
CA VAL A 210 18.92 2.40 6.69
C VAL A 210 19.49 3.77 6.30
N GLN A 211 20.68 4.13 6.78
CA GLN A 211 21.31 5.40 6.37
C GLN A 211 21.65 5.40 4.87
N SER A 212 22.22 4.30 4.36
CA SER A 212 22.54 4.19 2.92
C SER A 212 21.30 4.23 2.03
N GLU A 213 20.19 3.63 2.45
CA GLU A 213 18.92 3.67 1.72
C GLU A 213 18.29 5.07 1.77
N ALA A 214 18.42 5.79 2.90
CA ALA A 214 17.96 7.16 3.02
C ALA A 214 18.75 8.11 2.10
N ASP A 215 20.07 7.97 2.02
CA ASP A 215 20.91 8.76 1.13
C ASP A 215 20.58 8.46 -0.35
N ALA A 216 20.41 7.18 -0.70
CA ALA A 216 20.02 6.77 -2.05
C ALA A 216 18.60 7.26 -2.44
N LEU A 217 17.68 7.34 -1.47
CA LEU A 217 16.36 7.92 -1.67
C LEU A 217 16.45 9.42 -1.92
N ALA A 218 17.24 10.16 -1.15
CA ALA A 218 17.46 11.59 -1.36
C ALA A 218 18.05 11.88 -2.76
N ASP A 219 19.02 11.08 -3.21
CA ASP A 219 19.59 11.17 -4.56
C ASP A 219 18.55 10.84 -5.66
N ALA A 220 17.61 9.93 -5.39
CA ALA A 220 16.52 9.61 -6.32
C ALA A 220 15.46 10.73 -6.37
N GLU A 221 15.13 11.32 -5.23
CA GLU A 221 14.23 12.48 -5.13
C GLU A 221 14.81 13.69 -5.87
N GLU A 222 16.10 13.99 -5.70
CA GLU A 222 16.73 15.11 -6.42
C GLU A 222 16.69 14.89 -7.94
N ARG A 223 16.99 13.68 -8.41
CA ARG A 223 16.87 13.33 -9.84
C ARG A 223 15.44 13.45 -10.34
N CYS A 224 14.45 13.04 -9.54
CA CYS A 224 13.04 13.18 -9.89
C CYS A 224 12.66 14.67 -10.04
N ASP A 225 13.07 15.52 -9.10
CA ASP A 225 12.82 16.96 -9.15
C ASP A 225 13.48 17.63 -10.35
N GLN A 226 14.71 17.24 -10.69
CA GLN A 226 15.39 17.71 -11.90
C GLN A 226 14.62 17.32 -13.18
N LEU A 227 14.11 16.08 -13.24
CA LEU A 227 13.29 15.61 -14.36
C LEU A 227 11.95 16.35 -14.43
N ILE A 228 11.30 16.63 -13.30
CA ILE A 228 10.06 17.42 -13.25
C ILE A 228 10.31 18.83 -13.79
N LYS A 229 11.39 19.49 -13.36
CA LYS A 229 11.76 20.83 -13.88
C LYS A 229 12.01 20.80 -15.38
N THR A 230 12.74 19.79 -15.87
CA THR A 230 13.03 19.63 -17.29
C THR A 230 11.75 19.36 -18.10
N LYS A 231 10.85 18.54 -17.56
CA LYS A 231 9.54 18.26 -18.16
C LYS A 231 8.73 19.54 -18.34
N ILE A 232 8.63 20.38 -17.30
CA ILE A 232 7.91 21.66 -17.37
C ILE A 232 8.50 22.57 -18.46
N GLN A 233 9.83 22.64 -18.57
CA GLN A 233 10.50 23.44 -19.62
C GLN A 233 10.22 22.89 -21.02
N LEU A 234 10.22 21.56 -21.19
CA LEU A 234 9.91 20.92 -22.47
C LEU A 234 8.44 21.09 -22.85
N GLU A 235 7.51 20.98 -21.90
CA GLU A 235 6.09 21.25 -22.13
C GLU A 235 5.85 22.70 -22.58
N ALA A 236 6.55 23.67 -21.97
CA ALA A 236 6.50 25.07 -22.41
C ALA A 236 7.03 25.26 -23.84
N LYS A 237 8.15 24.63 -24.20
CA LYS A 237 8.71 24.66 -25.56
C LYS A 237 7.80 24.00 -26.59
N ILE A 238 7.19 22.87 -26.23
CA ILE A 238 6.21 22.21 -27.10
C ILE A 238 5.07 23.16 -27.39
N LYS A 239 4.52 23.81 -26.36
CA LYS A 239 3.42 24.78 -26.53
C LYS A 239 3.80 25.95 -27.45
N GLU A 240 4.98 26.55 -27.23
CA GLU A 240 5.50 27.64 -28.08
C GLU A 240 5.67 27.22 -29.55
N VAL A 241 6.20 26.02 -29.79
CA VAL A 241 6.40 25.51 -31.16
C VAL A 241 5.07 25.14 -31.81
N THR A 242 4.11 24.60 -31.05
CA THR A 242 2.76 24.33 -31.54
C THR A 242 2.05 25.61 -31.94
N GLU A 243 2.07 26.66 -31.10
CA GLU A 243 1.48 27.97 -31.44
C GLU A 243 2.12 28.57 -32.71
N ARG A 244 3.46 28.52 -32.85
CA ARG A 244 4.11 28.97 -34.09
C ARG A 244 3.74 28.15 -35.33
N ALA A 245 3.58 26.83 -35.17
CA ALA A 245 3.18 25.97 -36.28
C ALA A 245 1.76 26.29 -36.75
N GLU A 246 0.85 26.56 -35.81
CA GLU A 246 -0.51 27.02 -36.12
C GLU A 246 -0.51 28.37 -36.87
N ASP A 247 0.31 29.35 -36.43
CA ASP A 247 0.47 30.64 -37.12
C ASP A 247 1.00 30.47 -38.56
N GLU A 248 2.03 29.63 -38.76
CA GLU A 248 2.59 29.35 -40.09
C GLU A 248 1.61 28.58 -40.99
N GLU A 249 0.79 27.68 -40.43
CA GLU A 249 -0.29 27.02 -41.17
C GLU A 249 -1.36 28.02 -41.63
N GLU A 250 -1.72 29.01 -40.79
CA GLU A 250 -2.62 30.10 -41.15
C GLU A 250 -2.04 30.96 -42.28
N ILE A 251 -0.78 31.39 -42.16
CA ILE A 251 -0.08 32.15 -43.21
C ILE A 251 -0.01 31.36 -44.52
N ASN A 252 0.28 30.06 -44.45
CA ASN A 252 0.34 29.22 -45.64
C ASN A 252 -1.04 29.06 -46.30
N ALA A 253 -2.11 28.93 -45.51
CA ALA A 253 -3.48 28.94 -46.01
C ALA A 253 -3.83 30.27 -46.69
N GLU A 254 -3.46 31.41 -46.10
CA GLU A 254 -3.63 32.73 -46.70
C GLU A 254 -2.84 32.90 -48.01
N LEU A 255 -1.58 32.49 -48.02
CA LEU A 255 -0.71 32.54 -49.21
C LEU A 255 -1.27 31.65 -50.32
N THR A 256 -1.76 30.47 -49.98
CA THR A 256 -2.39 29.55 -50.93
C THR A 256 -3.67 30.17 -51.51
N ALA A 257 -4.48 30.84 -50.69
CA ALA A 257 -5.67 31.56 -51.15
C ALA A 257 -5.31 32.76 -52.05
N LYS A 258 -4.30 33.56 -51.69
CA LYS A 258 -3.80 34.68 -52.51
C LYS A 258 -3.21 34.18 -53.83
N LYS A 259 -2.42 33.11 -53.80
CA LYS A 259 -1.87 32.46 -54.99
C LYS A 259 -2.99 32.05 -55.94
N ARG A 260 -4.04 31.41 -55.44
CA ARG A 260 -5.18 31.00 -56.25
C ARG A 260 -5.87 32.20 -56.92
N LYS A 261 -6.09 33.30 -56.19
CA LYS A 261 -6.64 34.54 -56.76
C LYS A 261 -5.75 35.12 -57.87
N LEU A 262 -4.44 35.17 -57.65
CA LEU A 262 -3.48 35.68 -58.66
C LEU A 262 -3.39 34.75 -59.88
N GLU A 263 -3.52 33.44 -59.69
CA GLU A 263 -3.60 32.47 -60.79
C GLU A 263 -4.89 32.67 -61.60
N ASP A 264 -6.02 32.88 -60.93
CA ASP A 264 -7.30 33.18 -61.57
C ASP A 264 -7.20 34.51 -62.37
N GLU A 265 -6.70 35.60 -61.76
CA GLU A 265 -6.49 36.90 -62.42
C GLU A 265 -5.50 36.81 -63.61
N CYS A 266 -4.38 36.09 -63.46
CA CYS A 266 -3.46 35.84 -64.56
C CYS A 266 -4.12 35.09 -65.72
N SER A 267 -5.01 34.15 -65.42
CA SER A 267 -5.73 33.36 -66.43
C SER A 267 -6.74 34.22 -67.19
N GLU A 268 -7.45 35.13 -66.49
CA GLU A 268 -8.36 36.10 -67.09
C GLU A 268 -7.59 37.07 -67.99
N LEU A 269 -6.50 37.67 -67.51
CA LEU A 269 -5.68 38.59 -68.31
C LEU A 269 -5.09 37.91 -69.55
N LYS A 270 -4.65 36.65 -69.46
CA LYS A 270 -4.20 35.90 -70.64
C LYS A 270 -5.30 35.74 -71.67
N LYS A 271 -6.52 35.42 -71.22
CA LYS A 271 -7.68 35.30 -72.10
C LYS A 271 -8.02 36.64 -72.76
N ASP A 272 -7.99 37.72 -71.99
CA ASP A 272 -8.21 39.08 -72.52
C ASP A 272 -7.13 39.47 -73.54
N ILE A 273 -5.87 39.09 -73.33
CA ILE A 273 -4.78 39.28 -74.30
C ILE A 273 -5.05 38.49 -75.58
N ASP A 274 -5.39 37.20 -75.48
CA ASP A 274 -5.70 36.35 -76.64
C ASP A 274 -6.89 36.92 -77.44
N ASP A 275 -7.94 37.39 -76.76
CA ASP A 275 -9.11 38.03 -77.37
C ASP A 275 -8.72 39.37 -78.04
N LEU A 276 -7.87 40.17 -77.39
CA LEU A 276 -7.35 41.42 -77.95
C LEU A 276 -6.47 41.18 -79.18
N GLU A 277 -5.58 40.20 -79.16
CA GLU A 277 -4.75 39.80 -80.31
C GLU A 277 -5.61 39.35 -81.49
N LEU A 278 -6.67 38.58 -81.25
CA LEU A 278 -7.66 38.21 -82.27
C LEU A 278 -8.34 39.44 -82.88
N THR A 279 -8.76 40.40 -82.04
CA THR A 279 -9.32 41.66 -82.57
C THR A 279 -8.29 42.50 -83.31
N LEU A 280 -7.04 42.56 -82.85
CA LEU A 280 -5.97 43.32 -83.50
C LEU A 280 -5.66 42.72 -84.88
N ALA A 281 -5.52 41.39 -84.98
CA ALA A 281 -5.34 40.70 -86.26
C ALA A 281 -6.51 40.96 -87.22
N LYS A 282 -7.75 41.03 -86.69
CA LYS A 282 -8.93 41.37 -87.49
C LYS A 282 -8.87 42.81 -88.00
N VAL A 283 -8.54 43.78 -87.12
CA VAL A 283 -8.40 45.19 -87.46
C VAL A 283 -7.24 45.42 -88.42
N GLU A 284 -6.11 44.73 -88.26
CA GLU A 284 -4.99 44.78 -89.21
C GLU A 284 -5.39 44.26 -90.58
N LYS A 285 -6.17 43.17 -90.64
CA LYS A 285 -6.68 42.64 -91.91
C LYS A 285 -7.64 43.63 -92.57
N GLU A 286 -8.51 44.29 -91.81
CA GLU A 286 -9.39 45.35 -92.29
C GLU A 286 -8.61 46.59 -92.73
N LYS A 287 -7.58 47.00 -91.99
CA LYS A 287 -6.65 48.07 -92.33
C LYS A 287 -5.90 47.76 -93.63
N HIS A 288 -5.39 46.55 -93.78
CA HIS A 288 -4.65 46.19 -94.98
C HIS A 288 -5.58 46.14 -96.21
N ALA A 289 -6.83 45.72 -96.02
CA ALA A 289 -7.87 45.82 -97.04
C ALA A 289 -8.19 47.28 -97.42
N THR A 290 -8.24 48.21 -96.45
CA THR A 290 -8.45 49.64 -96.74
C THR A 290 -7.22 50.31 -97.34
N GLU A 291 -6.00 49.99 -96.89
CA GLU A 291 -4.75 50.46 -97.49
C GLU A 291 -4.63 50.04 -98.96
N ASN A 292 -4.96 48.78 -99.29
CA ASN A 292 -5.01 48.32 -100.68
C ASN A 292 -6.05 49.09 -101.51
N LYS A 293 -7.21 49.40 -100.92
CA LYS A 293 -8.22 50.25 -101.55
C LYS A 293 -7.70 51.66 -101.82
N VAL A 294 -7.01 52.25 -100.83
CA VAL A 294 -6.38 53.58 -100.98
C VAL A 294 -5.33 53.53 -102.08
N LYS A 295 -4.44 52.54 -102.07
CA LYS A 295 -3.36 52.38 -103.06
C LYS A 295 -3.90 52.27 -104.49
N ASN A 296 -4.94 51.48 -104.70
CA ASN A 296 -5.62 51.41 -106.00
C ASN A 296 -6.20 52.76 -106.42
N LEU A 297 -6.83 53.50 -105.50
CA LEU A 297 -7.34 54.84 -105.79
C LEU A 297 -6.21 55.86 -106.05
N THR A 298 -5.04 55.74 -105.39
CA THR A 298 -3.88 56.60 -105.65
C THR A 298 -3.25 56.31 -107.01
N GLU A 299 -3.18 55.04 -107.41
CA GLU A 299 -2.72 54.63 -108.75
C GLU A 299 -3.69 55.12 -109.85
N GLU A 300 -5.01 55.07 -109.60
CA GLU A 300 -6.00 55.70 -110.48
C GLU A 300 -5.85 57.22 -110.55
N MET A 301 -5.57 57.89 -109.43
CA MET A 301 -5.28 59.34 -109.44
C MET A 301 -4.00 59.68 -110.23
N ALA A 302 -2.92 58.91 -110.06
CA ALA A 302 -1.67 59.13 -110.79
C ALA A 302 -1.85 58.92 -112.32
N ALA A 303 -2.66 57.94 -112.72
CA ALA A 303 -3.01 57.74 -114.13
C ALA A 303 -3.84 58.92 -114.70
N LEU A 304 -4.75 59.48 -113.90
CA LEU A 304 -5.50 60.69 -114.26
C LEU A 304 -4.58 61.91 -114.37
N ASP A 305 -3.61 62.08 -113.46
CA ASP A 305 -2.63 63.18 -113.51
C ASP A 305 -1.69 63.07 -114.73
N GLU A 306 -1.24 61.87 -115.12
CA GLU A 306 -0.50 61.65 -116.37
C GLU A 306 -1.32 62.00 -117.62
N THR A 307 -2.63 61.72 -117.58
CA THR A 307 -3.55 62.07 -118.66
C THR A 307 -3.73 63.59 -118.76
N ILE A 308 -3.84 64.28 -117.63
CA ILE A 308 -3.87 65.76 -117.56
C ILE A 308 -2.56 66.34 -118.08
N ALA A 309 -1.40 65.79 -117.70
CA ALA A 309 -0.10 66.26 -118.16
C ALA A 309 0.07 66.12 -119.69
N LYS A 310 -0.41 65.02 -120.29
CA LYS A 310 -0.44 64.85 -121.75
C LYS A 310 -1.32 65.89 -122.45
N LEU A 311 -2.54 66.11 -121.96
CA LEU A 311 -3.46 67.11 -122.51
C LEU A 311 -2.90 68.54 -122.37
N THR A 312 -2.14 68.82 -121.30
CA THR A 312 -1.50 70.12 -121.09
C THR A 312 -0.33 70.34 -122.05
N LYS A 313 0.42 69.28 -122.41
CA LYS A 313 1.49 69.32 -123.41
C LYS A 313 0.96 69.50 -124.83
N GLU A 314 -0.14 68.84 -125.18
CA GLU A 314 -0.82 69.02 -126.47
C GLU A 314 -1.41 70.43 -126.61
N LYS A 315 -1.97 70.99 -125.53
CA LYS A 315 -2.48 72.36 -125.50
C LYS A 315 -1.37 73.40 -125.77
N LYS A 316 -0.16 73.17 -125.25
CA LYS A 316 0.98 74.09 -125.40
C LYS A 316 1.56 74.03 -126.83
N ALA A 317 1.64 72.84 -127.42
CA ALA A 317 2.09 72.66 -128.81
C ALA A 317 1.12 73.26 -129.84
N LEU A 318 -0.19 73.28 -129.55
CA LEU A 318 -1.20 73.92 -130.40
C LEU A 318 -1.20 75.45 -130.31
N GLN A 319 -0.66 76.05 -129.24
CA GLN A 319 -0.58 77.51 -129.10
C GLN A 319 0.63 78.14 -129.82
N GLU A 320 1.69 77.38 -130.10
CA GLU A 320 2.89 77.88 -130.80
C GLU A 320 2.79 77.80 -132.34
N ALA A 321 1.78 77.14 -132.90
CA ALA A 321 1.56 77.04 -134.35
C ALA A 321 0.73 78.20 -134.95
N HIS A 322 0.38 79.23 -134.17
CA HIS A 322 -0.61 80.24 -134.57
C HIS A 322 -0.13 81.70 -134.66
N GLN A 323 1.17 81.98 -134.58
CA GLN A 323 1.73 83.30 -134.90
C GLN A 323 2.96 83.18 -135.81
N GLN A 324 2.94 84.03 -136.84
CA GLN A 324 3.80 84.14 -138.02
C GLN A 324 5.30 84.23 -137.76
#